data_AF-A0A2E8TNB0-F1
#
_entry.id   AF-A0A2E8TNB0-F1
#
_cell.length_a   1.000
_cell.length_b   1.000
_cell.length_c   1.000
_cell.angle_alpha   90.00
_cell.angle_beta   90.00
_cell.angle_gamma   90.00
#
_symmetry.space_group_name_H-M   'P 1'
#
loop_
_entity.id
_entity.type
_entity.pdbx_description
1 polymer ?
#
loop_
_entity_poly.entity_id
_entity_poly.type
_entity_poly.pdbx_seq_one_letter_code
_entity_poly.pdbx_strand_id
1 'polypeptide(L)'
;NVIHTGDVFRSESYPYIDTNNGGSFLGTIKVYELLVELCDQNTKIIPGHGKQTNVETVKLAITMLNEIKSRLTSMIEEGKNLDEILSSDITDDYDNRWDSGRRIGGPKGMLTAAYNELVK
;
A
#
# COMPACT_ATOMS: atom_id res chain seq x y z
N ASN A 1 -2.01 -16.15 -19.61
CA ASN A 1 -1.56 -15.99 -18.22
C ASN A 1 -2.12 -14.67 -17.69
N VAL A 2 -3.19 -14.73 -16.90
CA VAL A 2 -3.87 -13.54 -16.35
C VAL A 2 -4.24 -13.81 -14.90
N ILE A 3 -3.94 -12.86 -14.01
CA ILE A 3 -4.38 -12.88 -12.61
C ILE A 3 -5.30 -11.68 -12.40
N HIS A 4 -6.51 -11.93 -11.92
CA HIS A 4 -7.43 -10.90 -11.45
C HIS A 4 -7.38 -10.85 -9.93
N THR A 5 -6.90 -9.75 -9.35
CA THR A 5 -6.60 -9.67 -7.91
C THR A 5 -7.78 -9.17 -7.09
N GLY A 6 -8.81 -8.61 -7.73
CA GLY A 6 -9.82 -7.83 -7.03
C GLY A 6 -9.19 -6.67 -6.23
N ASP A 7 -9.90 -6.19 -5.21
CA ASP A 7 -9.52 -5.00 -4.45
C ASP A 7 -8.31 -5.14 -3.53
N VAL A 8 -7.73 -6.35 -3.47
CA VAL A 8 -6.44 -6.59 -2.82
C VAL A 8 -5.37 -5.68 -3.42
N PHE A 9 -5.34 -5.53 -4.74
CA PHE A 9 -4.35 -4.72 -5.45
C PHE A 9 -4.99 -3.61 -6.29
N ARG A 10 -4.38 -2.42 -6.21
CA ARG A 10 -4.75 -1.20 -6.94
C ARG A 10 -3.50 -0.72 -7.68
N SER A 11 -3.58 -0.50 -8.99
CA SER A 11 -2.39 -0.23 -9.82
C SER A 11 -1.97 1.23 -9.86
N GLU A 12 -2.86 2.14 -9.48
CA GLU A 12 -2.72 3.60 -9.63
C GLU A 12 -3.14 4.36 -8.36
N SER A 13 -3.19 3.69 -7.20
CA SER A 13 -3.49 4.35 -5.91
C SER A 13 -2.91 3.59 -4.73
N TYR A 14 -2.76 4.23 -3.57
CA TYR A 14 -2.48 3.53 -2.31
C TYR A 14 -3.50 2.41 -2.04
N PRO A 15 -3.09 1.33 -1.36
CA PRO A 15 -4.01 0.26 -0.99
C PRO A 15 -5.06 0.74 -0.01
N TYR A 16 -6.24 0.13 -0.08
CA TYR A 16 -7.26 0.29 0.95
C TYR A 16 -7.11 -0.83 1.98
N ILE A 17 -6.81 -0.47 3.23
CA ILE A 17 -6.64 -1.43 4.32
C ILE A 17 -7.94 -1.52 5.11
N ASP A 18 -8.74 -2.55 4.84
CA ASP A 18 -10.06 -2.72 5.47
C ASP A 18 -9.97 -3.34 6.88
N THR A 19 -9.45 -2.57 7.83
CA THR A 19 -9.26 -3.03 9.22
C THR A 19 -10.57 -3.46 9.90
N ASN A 20 -11.71 -2.96 9.44
CA ASN A 20 -13.03 -3.35 9.98
C ASN A 20 -13.42 -4.78 9.60
N ASN A 21 -12.85 -5.31 8.52
CA ASN A 21 -13.10 -6.68 8.03
C ASN A 21 -11.85 -7.57 8.14
N GLY A 22 -10.91 -7.23 9.04
CA GLY A 22 -9.71 -8.04 9.30
C GLY A 22 -8.52 -7.77 8.36
N GLY A 23 -8.57 -6.70 7.56
CA GLY A 23 -7.44 -6.25 6.74
C GLY A 23 -6.25 -5.77 7.59
N SER A 24 -5.05 -5.93 7.04
CA SER A 24 -3.78 -5.56 7.68
C SER A 24 -2.84 -4.96 6.64
N PHE A 25 -2.13 -3.90 7.01
CA PHE A 25 -1.12 -3.26 6.17
C PHE A 25 0.06 -4.19 5.91
N LEU A 26 0.55 -4.88 6.95
CA LEU A 26 1.62 -5.87 6.80
C LEU A 26 1.15 -7.08 5.97
N GLY A 27 -0.11 -7.48 6.12
CA GLY A 27 -0.76 -8.50 5.32
C GLY A 27 -0.87 -8.12 3.84
N THR A 28 -1.17 -6.85 3.54
CA THR A 28 -1.18 -6.34 2.16
C THR A 28 0.20 -6.46 1.51
N ILE A 29 1.28 -6.10 2.20
CA ILE A 29 2.66 -6.26 1.68
C ILE A 29 2.93 -7.75 1.36
N LYS A 30 2.64 -8.65 2.31
CA LYS A 30 2.84 -10.10 2.12
C LYS A 30 2.05 -10.66 0.94
N VAL A 31 0.81 -10.21 0.75
CA VAL A 31 0.00 -10.67 -0.39
C VAL A 31 0.54 -10.12 -1.71
N TYR A 32 1.14 -8.94 -1.73
CA TYR A 32 1.80 -8.42 -2.93
C TYR A 32 3.07 -9.21 -3.26
N GLU A 33 3.85 -9.57 -2.25
CA GLU A 33 5.01 -10.45 -2.42
C GLU A 33 4.59 -11.81 -2.99
N LEU A 34 3.54 -12.43 -2.44
CA LEU A 34 2.97 -13.67 -2.98
C LEU A 34 2.47 -13.50 -4.42
N LEU A 35 1.83 -12.37 -4.75
CA LEU A 35 1.40 -12.10 -6.12
C LEU A 35 2.60 -12.03 -7.08
N VAL A 36 3.73 -11.45 -6.66
CA VAL A 36 4.96 -11.45 -7.46
C VAL A 36 5.48 -12.88 -7.67
N GLU A 37 5.47 -13.72 -6.64
CA GLU A 37 5.90 -15.12 -6.72
C GLU A 37 5.03 -15.96 -7.68
N LEU A 38 3.73 -15.67 -7.76
CA LEU A 38 2.80 -16.34 -8.67
C LEU A 38 2.92 -15.86 -10.13
N CYS A 39 3.59 -14.73 -10.37
CA CYS A 39 3.72 -14.15 -11.70
C CYS A 39 4.95 -14.68 -12.45
N ASP A 40 4.81 -14.82 -13.77
CA ASP A 40 5.95 -14.86 -14.69
C ASP A 40 6.03 -13.55 -15.49
N GLN A 41 7.03 -13.44 -16.36
CA GLN A 41 7.25 -12.26 -17.21
C GLN A 41 6.08 -11.92 -18.17
N ASN A 42 5.19 -12.88 -18.43
CA ASN A 42 4.04 -12.75 -19.33
C ASN A 42 2.71 -12.61 -18.58
N THR A 43 2.70 -12.63 -17.25
CA THR A 43 1.47 -12.46 -16.46
C THR A 43 0.90 -11.05 -16.65
N LYS A 44 -0.36 -10.99 -17.09
CA LYS A 44 -1.16 -9.76 -17.06
C LYS A 44 -1.96 -9.69 -15.76
N ILE A 45 -1.99 -8.53 -15.12
CA ILE A 45 -2.68 -8.32 -13.86
C ILE A 45 -3.86 -7.39 -14.08
N ILE A 46 -5.05 -7.83 -13.68
CA ILE A 46 -6.26 -7.01 -13.65
C ILE A 46 -6.54 -6.64 -12.18
N PRO A 47 -6.27 -5.39 -11.76
CA PRO A 47 -6.54 -4.95 -10.40
C PRO A 47 -8.04 -4.74 -10.18
N GLY A 48 -8.47 -4.66 -8.92
CA GLY A 48 -9.84 -4.23 -8.59
C GLY A 48 -10.09 -2.78 -8.98
N HIS A 49 -9.05 -1.94 -8.91
CA HIS A 49 -9.09 -0.54 -9.34
C HIS A 49 -7.80 -0.10 -10.05
N GLY A 50 -7.96 0.76 -11.04
CA GLY A 50 -6.89 1.25 -11.90
C GLY A 50 -6.78 0.45 -13.20
N LYS A 51 -5.81 0.82 -14.04
CA LYS A 51 -5.58 0.13 -15.32
C LYS A 51 -4.98 -1.26 -15.15
N GLN A 52 -5.25 -2.15 -16.11
CA GLN A 52 -4.54 -3.41 -16.27
C GLN A 52 -3.02 -3.15 -16.31
N THR A 53 -2.26 -4.00 -15.62
CA THR A 53 -0.81 -3.85 -15.48
C THR A 53 -0.09 -5.21 -15.49
N ASN A 54 1.15 -5.24 -15.02
CA ASN A 54 2.05 -6.39 -14.93
C ASN A 54 2.72 -6.44 -13.54
N VAL A 55 3.55 -7.46 -13.35
CA VAL A 55 4.26 -7.72 -12.08
C VAL A 55 5.17 -6.57 -11.63
N GLU A 56 5.71 -5.77 -12.55
CA GLU A 56 6.61 -4.65 -12.19
C GLU A 56 5.88 -3.55 -11.43
N THR A 57 4.59 -3.33 -11.71
CA THR A 57 3.80 -2.36 -10.91
C THR A 57 3.55 -2.88 -9.48
N VAL A 58 3.39 -4.19 -9.31
CA VAL A 58 3.26 -4.80 -7.98
C VAL A 58 4.57 -4.63 -7.20
N LYS A 59 5.72 -4.87 -7.83
CA LYS A 59 7.04 -4.63 -7.21
C LYS A 59 7.21 -3.18 -6.78
N LEU A 60 6.81 -2.21 -7.62
CA LEU A 60 6.85 -0.79 -7.27
C LEU A 60 5.95 -0.45 -6.07
N ALA A 61 4.78 -1.09 -5.97
CA ALA A 61 3.92 -0.95 -4.80
C ALA A 61 4.60 -1.53 -3.53
N ILE A 62 5.24 -2.70 -3.61
CA ILE A 62 5.97 -3.31 -2.49
C ILE A 62 7.11 -2.41 -2.01
N THR A 63 7.90 -1.84 -2.93
CA THR A 63 8.98 -0.90 -2.60
C THR A 63 8.43 0.30 -1.84
N MET A 64 7.40 0.94 -2.39
CA MET A 64 6.72 2.09 -1.76
C MET A 64 6.21 1.75 -0.35
N LEU A 65 5.49 0.64 -0.19
CA LEU A 65 4.90 0.26 1.10
C LEU A 65 5.98 -0.06 2.15
N ASN A 66 7.07 -0.71 1.75
CA ASN A 66 8.17 -1.00 2.67
C ASN A 66 8.95 0.25 3.09
N GLU A 67 9.12 1.23 2.20
CA GLU A 67 9.75 2.49 2.56
C GLU A 67 8.88 3.31 3.51
N ILE A 68 7.58 3.42 3.23
CA ILE A 68 6.61 4.07 4.13
C ILE A 68 6.60 3.37 5.49
N LYS A 69 6.59 2.02 5.51
CA LYS A 69 6.70 1.24 6.76
C LYS A 69 7.95 1.64 7.55
N SER A 70 9.11 1.72 6.90
CA SER A 70 10.36 2.11 7.55
C SER A 70 10.30 3.51 8.15
N ARG A 71 9.83 4.50 7.37
CA ARG A 71 9.68 5.89 7.84
C ARG A 71 8.73 5.98 9.03
N LEU A 72 7.60 5.28 8.93
CA LEU A 72 6.58 5.22 9.96
C LEU A 72 7.11 4.60 11.25
N THR A 73 7.83 3.48 11.17
CA THR A 73 8.48 2.83 12.32
C THR A 73 9.45 3.78 13.00
N SER A 74 10.34 4.46 12.25
CA SER A 74 11.27 5.43 12.84
C SER A 74 10.56 6.57 13.57
N MET A 75 9.47 7.11 13.01
CA MET A 75 8.69 8.17 13.67
C MET A 75 7.97 7.69 14.93
N ILE A 76 7.46 6.45 14.93
CA ILE A 76 6.89 5.82 16.12
C ILE A 76 7.96 5.66 17.21
N GLU A 77 9.16 5.22 16.85
CA GLU A 77 10.31 5.09 17.77
C GLU A 77 10.78 6.44 18.32
N GLU A 78 10.64 7.53 17.54
CA GLU A 78 10.83 8.91 17.98
C GLU A 78 9.71 9.43 18.91
N GLY A 79 8.66 8.63 19.15
CA GLY A 79 7.53 8.97 20.03
C GLY A 79 6.44 9.81 19.37
N LYS A 80 6.45 9.95 18.04
CA LYS A 80 5.41 10.70 17.33
C LYS A 80 4.09 9.94 17.33
N ASN A 81 3.01 10.67 17.56
CA ASN A 81 1.66 10.14 17.50
C ASN A 81 1.07 10.18 16.08
N LEU A 82 -0.12 9.60 15.90
CA LEU A 82 -0.79 9.50 14.61
C LEU A 82 -1.03 10.88 13.96
N ASP A 83 -1.46 11.89 14.72
CA ASP A 83 -1.78 13.20 14.16
C ASP A 83 -0.52 13.92 13.65
N GLU A 84 0.61 13.76 14.35
CA GLU A 84 1.92 14.27 13.92
C GLU A 84 2.40 13.59 12.65
N ILE A 85 2.20 12.27 12.53
CA ILE A 85 2.56 11.49 11.33
C ILE A 85 1.67 11.87 10.15
N LEU A 86 0.35 12.00 10.36
CA LEU A 86 -0.58 12.39 9.29
C LEU A 86 -0.38 13.83 8.81
N SER A 87 0.22 14.67 9.63
CA SER A 87 0.59 16.06 9.28
C SER A 87 2.00 16.18 8.71
N SER A 88 2.69 15.04 8.52
CA SER A 88 4.03 14.99 7.96
C SER A 88 4.01 14.54 6.51
N ASP A 89 5.07 14.89 5.78
CA ASP A 89 5.24 14.68 4.35
C ASP A 89 5.86 13.30 4.03
N ILE A 90 5.56 12.28 4.84
CA ILE A 90 6.26 10.97 4.77
C ILE A 90 5.93 10.16 3.51
N THR A 91 4.96 10.60 2.72
CA THR A 91 4.52 9.97 1.46
C THR A 91 4.73 10.84 0.23
N ASP A 92 5.26 12.05 0.36
CA ASP A 92 5.29 13.06 -0.71
C ASP A 92 5.95 12.59 -2.02
N ASP A 93 7.02 11.82 -1.90
CA ASP A 93 7.75 11.25 -3.04
C ASP A 93 6.93 10.21 -3.83
N TYR A 94 5.87 9.68 -3.21
CA TYR A 94 4.97 8.70 -3.80
C TYR A 94 3.62 9.29 -4.23
N ASP A 95 3.20 10.42 -3.66
CA ASP A 95 1.85 10.96 -3.82
C ASP A 95 1.51 11.32 -5.26
N ASN A 96 2.45 11.82 -6.05
CA ASN A 96 2.22 12.12 -7.48
C ASN A 96 1.74 10.89 -8.28
N ARG A 97 2.10 9.68 -7.85
CA ARG A 97 1.69 8.43 -8.50
C ARG A 97 0.54 7.74 -7.78
N TRP A 98 0.55 7.76 -6.46
CA TRP A 98 -0.28 6.85 -5.65
C TRP A 98 -1.39 7.55 -4.89
N ASP A 99 -1.38 8.88 -4.75
CA ASP A 99 -2.53 9.57 -4.17
C ASP A 99 -3.65 9.69 -5.21
N SER A 100 -4.78 9.04 -4.92
CA SER A 100 -5.95 9.13 -5.78
C SER A 100 -6.65 10.49 -5.71
N GLY A 101 -6.38 11.30 -4.67
CA GLY A 101 -7.13 12.52 -4.35
C GLY A 101 -8.59 12.26 -3.97
N ARG A 102 -8.96 11.01 -3.69
CA ARG A 102 -10.33 10.57 -3.37
C ARG A 102 -10.40 10.04 -1.94
N ARG A 103 -11.62 9.73 -1.50
CA ARG A 103 -11.89 9.11 -0.19
C ARG A 103 -11.14 7.78 0.03
N ILE A 104 -10.91 6.99 -1.02
CA ILE A 104 -10.19 5.71 -0.97
C ILE A 104 -8.98 5.78 -1.90
N GLY A 105 -7.85 5.24 -1.45
CA GLY A 105 -6.60 5.23 -2.21
C GLY A 105 -5.76 6.49 -2.03
N GLY A 106 -6.01 7.27 -0.97
CA GLY A 106 -5.09 8.31 -0.50
C GLY A 106 -4.26 7.83 0.71
N PRO A 107 -3.22 8.58 1.10
CA PRO A 107 -2.24 8.14 2.09
C PRO A 107 -2.84 8.02 3.50
N LYS A 108 -3.74 8.94 3.90
CA LYS A 108 -4.28 9.02 5.28
C LYS A 108 -4.86 7.70 5.79
N GLY A 109 -5.69 7.04 4.99
CA GLY A 109 -6.34 5.77 5.39
C GLY A 109 -5.32 4.64 5.57
N MET A 110 -4.38 4.54 4.63
CA MET A 110 -3.28 3.56 4.70
C MET A 110 -2.36 3.84 5.90
N LEU A 111 -1.93 5.09 6.10
CA LEU A 111 -1.07 5.48 7.23
C LEU A 111 -1.74 5.23 8.57
N THR A 112 -3.03 5.54 8.70
CA THR A 112 -3.79 5.26 9.93
C THR A 112 -3.81 3.76 10.24
N ALA A 113 -4.08 2.92 9.23
CA ALA A 113 -4.10 1.47 9.40
C ALA A 113 -2.71 0.92 9.76
N ALA A 114 -1.67 1.39 9.06
CA ALA A 114 -0.29 0.98 9.30
C ALA A 114 0.18 1.38 10.71
N TYR A 115 -0.07 2.62 11.13
CA TYR A 115 0.30 3.11 12.46
C TYR A 115 -0.36 2.26 13.54
N ASN A 116 -1.68 2.09 13.47
CA ASN A 116 -2.44 1.31 14.45
C ASN A 116 -2.01 -0.17 14.50
N GLU A 117 -1.47 -0.69 13.41
CA GLU A 117 -0.92 -2.04 13.38
C GLU A 117 0.48 -2.12 14.00
N LEU A 118 1.34 -1.13 13.74
CA LEU A 118 2.75 -1.13 14.17
C LEU A 118 2.97 -0.73 15.63
N VAL A 119 2.04 0.00 16.26
CA VAL A 119 2.13 0.39 17.68
C VAL A 119 1.61 -0.69 18.65
N LYS A 120 1.14 -1.82 18.13
CA LYS A 120 0.70 -2.98 18.94
C LYS A 120 1.88 -3.83 19.34
#